data_AF-A0A7G2LZQ6-F1
#
_entry.id   AF-A0A7G2LZQ6-F1
#
_cell.length_a   1.000
_cell.length_b   1.000
_cell.length_c   1.000
_cell.angle_alpha   90.00
_cell.angle_beta   90.00
_cell.angle_gamma   90.00
#
_symmetry.space_group_name_H-M   'P 1'
#
loop_
_entity.id
_entity.type
_entity.pdbx_description
1 polymer ?
#
loop_
_entity_poly.entity_id
_entity_poly.type
_entity_poly.pdbx_seq_one_letter_code
_entity_poly.pdbx_strand_id
1 'polypeptide(L)'
;VMMLDVDFAELKAEMARYMPLALLIALVILMQFVMAFGAWEQSEAAESLRANAIDPTRFNTEALGLLLYDRYFLLFQLAGLILLVAMIGAIVLTLRHRKDVKRQDVVAQMMRDPAKAMELRDVKSGQGL
;
A
#
# COMPACT_ATOMS: atom_id res chain seq x y z
N VAL A 1 -3.73 -5.75 -7.70
CA VAL A 1 -3.39 -6.71 -8.78
C VAL A 1 -4.31 -6.58 -10.00
N MET A 2 -5.58 -6.14 -9.88
CA MET A 2 -6.53 -6.11 -11.01
C MET A 2 -6.44 -4.92 -11.98
N MET A 3 -5.72 -3.83 -11.63
CA MET A 3 -5.66 -2.61 -12.47
C MET A 3 -4.46 -2.58 -13.43
N LEU A 4 -3.46 -3.45 -13.23
CA LEU A 4 -2.23 -3.46 -14.00
C LEU A 4 -2.10 -4.84 -14.65
N ASP A 5 -2.04 -4.89 -15.98
CA ASP A 5 -1.84 -6.12 -16.73
C ASP A 5 -0.35 -6.47 -16.67
N VAL A 6 -0.01 -7.45 -15.83
CA VAL A 6 1.36 -7.89 -15.57
C VAL A 6 1.49 -9.34 -16.03
N ASP A 7 2.49 -9.64 -16.86
CA ASP A 7 2.79 -11.01 -17.24
C ASP A 7 3.47 -11.76 -16.08
N PHE A 8 2.66 -12.43 -15.28
CA PHE A 8 3.12 -13.24 -14.16
C PHE A 8 3.91 -14.48 -14.60
N ALA A 9 3.76 -14.94 -15.84
CA ALA A 9 4.46 -16.12 -16.33
C ALA A 9 5.93 -15.81 -16.61
N GLU A 10 6.22 -14.66 -17.22
CA GLU A 10 7.58 -14.18 -17.45
C GLU A 10 8.31 -13.89 -16.13
N LEU A 11 7.67 -13.17 -15.20
CA LEU A 11 8.21 -12.91 -13.85
C LEU A 11 8.52 -14.20 -13.08
N LYS A 12 7.66 -15.21 -13.20
CA LYS A 12 7.86 -16.50 -12.53
C LYS A 12 9.03 -17.30 -13.13
N ALA A 13 9.25 -17.20 -14.44
CA ALA A 13 10.37 -17.86 -15.11
C ALA A 13 11.71 -17.31 -14.63
N GLU A 14 11.84 -15.99 -14.49
CA GLU A 14 13.05 -15.37 -13.95
C GLU A 14 13.24 -15.69 -12.46
N MET A 15 12.16 -15.69 -11.67
CA MET A 15 12.21 -16.06 -10.25
C MET A 15 12.62 -17.53 -10.04
N ALA A 16 12.21 -18.45 -10.93
CA ALA A 16 12.56 -19.87 -10.86
C ALA A 16 14.07 -20.12 -11.01
N ARG A 17 14.79 -19.26 -11.76
CA ARG A 17 16.24 -19.35 -11.90
C ARG A 17 16.98 -19.13 -10.58
N TYR A 18 16.47 -18.26 -9.71
CA TYR A 18 17.07 -17.95 -8.41
C TYR A 18 16.53 -18.82 -7.27
N MET A 19 15.51 -19.64 -7.53
CA MET A 19 14.87 -20.48 -6.51
C MET A 19 15.84 -21.41 -5.76
N PRO A 20 16.81 -22.10 -6.41
CA PRO A 20 17.77 -22.94 -5.69
C PRO A 20 18.65 -22.15 -4.71
N LEU A 21 19.08 -20.94 -5.10
CA LEU A 21 19.87 -20.05 -4.23
C LEU A 21 19.03 -19.52 -3.07
N ALA A 22 17.79 -19.09 -3.34
CA ALA A 22 16.87 -18.62 -2.31
C ALA A 22 16.56 -19.71 -1.29
N LEU A 23 16.38 -20.96 -1.73
CA LEU A 23 16.15 -22.11 -0.85
C LEU A 23 17.36 -22.39 0.03
N LEU A 24 18.57 -22.32 -0.53
CA LEU A 24 19.81 -22.45 0.24
C LEU A 24 19.91 -21.38 1.33
N ILE A 25 19.63 -20.12 0.99
CA ILE A 25 19.64 -19.02 1.97
C ILE A 25 18.58 -19.24 3.06
N ALA A 26 17.35 -19.62 2.67
CA ALA A 26 16.28 -19.89 3.61
C ALA A 26 16.63 -21.04 4.57
N LEU A 27 17.28 -22.11 4.07
CA LEU A 27 17.74 -23.22 4.88
C LEU A 27 18.81 -22.79 5.88
N VAL A 28 19.76 -21.96 5.46
CA VAL A 28 20.79 -21.41 6.35
C VAL A 28 20.15 -20.58 7.47
N ILE A 29 19.21 -19.68 7.13
CA ILE A 29 18.50 -18.86 8.12
C ILE A 29 17.70 -19.75 9.08
N LEU A 30 17.02 -20.78 8.57
CA LEU A 30 16.29 -21.73 9.40
C LEU A 30 17.23 -22.45 10.37
N MET A 31 18.38 -22.91 9.90
CA MET A 31 19.40 -23.55 10.73
C MET A 31 19.91 -22.59 11.81
N GLN A 32 20.14 -21.32 11.48
CA GLN A 32 20.51 -20.30 12.46
C GLN A 32 19.44 -20.12 13.53
N PHE A 33 18.15 -20.08 13.16
CA PHE A 33 17.07 -20.00 14.15
C PHE A 33 17.00 -21.25 15.03
N VAL A 34 17.12 -22.45 14.45
CA VAL A 34 17.11 -23.70 15.22
C VAL A 34 18.26 -23.74 16.22
N MET A 35 19.47 -23.33 15.81
CA MET A 35 20.61 -23.26 16.72
C MET A 35 20.41 -22.19 17.80
N ALA A 36 19.94 -20.99 17.41
CA ALA A 36 19.73 -19.87 18.33
C ALA A 36 18.66 -20.17 19.38
N PHE A 37 17.52 -20.74 18.97
CA PHE A 37 16.42 -21.06 19.88
C PHE A 37 16.59 -22.41 20.58
N GLY A 38 17.26 -23.39 19.95
CA GLY A 38 17.46 -24.71 20.52
C GLY A 38 18.42 -24.73 21.72
N ALA A 39 19.38 -23.79 21.75
CA ALA A 39 20.28 -23.60 22.89
C ALA A 39 19.86 -22.43 23.80
N TRP A 40 18.70 -21.80 23.54
CA TRP A 40 18.23 -20.69 24.35
C TRP A 40 17.46 -21.22 25.57
N GLU A 41 18.00 -20.95 26.76
CA GLU A 41 17.31 -21.21 28.02
C GLU A 41 16.84 -19.89 28.65
N GLN A 42 15.62 -19.92 29.18
CA GLN A 42 15.09 -18.80 29.95
C GLN A 42 15.79 -18.75 31.32
N SER A 43 16.41 -17.61 31.64
CA SER A 43 17.00 -17.39 32.97
C SER A 43 15.94 -17.51 34.06
N GLU A 44 16.28 -18.18 35.18
CA GLU A 44 15.42 -18.30 36.36
C GLU A 44 15.04 -16.92 36.95
N ALA A 45 15.90 -15.92 36.79
CA ALA A 45 15.63 -14.54 37.22
C ALA A 45 14.76 -13.74 36.25
N ALA A 46 14.44 -14.27 35.06
CA ALA A 46 13.67 -13.54 34.05
C ALA A 46 12.28 -13.15 34.56
N GLU A 47 11.67 -13.98 35.41
CA GLU A 47 10.33 -13.73 35.91
C GLU A 47 10.27 -12.54 36.88
N SER A 48 11.25 -12.44 37.78
CA SER A 48 11.35 -11.37 38.78
C SER A 48 11.83 -10.04 38.20
N LEU A 49 12.52 -10.06 37.06
CA LEU A 49 13.01 -8.87 36.36
C LEU A 49 11.98 -8.26 35.38
N ARG A 50 10.75 -8.77 35.33
CA ARG A 50 9.71 -8.23 34.45
C ARG A 50 9.36 -6.78 34.82
N ALA A 51 9.77 -5.83 33.97
CA ALA A 51 9.51 -4.40 34.18
C ALA A 51 8.03 -3.99 34.03
N ASN A 52 7.22 -4.82 33.36
CA ASN A 52 5.77 -4.61 33.18
C ASN A 52 5.06 -5.96 33.32
N ALA A 53 4.57 -6.29 34.51
CA ALA A 53 3.77 -7.48 34.73
C ALA A 53 2.38 -7.32 34.12
N ILE A 54 1.87 -8.37 33.50
CA ILE A 54 0.52 -8.40 32.93
C ILE A 54 -0.46 -8.64 34.07
N ASP A 55 -1.35 -7.67 34.31
CA ASP A 55 -2.45 -7.81 35.25
C ASP A 55 -3.65 -8.46 34.54
N PRO A 56 -4.07 -9.67 34.93
CA PRO A 56 -5.19 -10.37 34.30
C PRO A 56 -6.56 -9.74 34.60
N THR A 57 -6.63 -8.81 35.55
CA THR A 57 -7.89 -8.14 35.95
C THR A 57 -8.18 -6.88 35.14
N ARG A 58 -7.20 -6.35 34.40
CA ARG A 58 -7.32 -5.14 33.58
C ARG A 58 -7.54 -5.49 32.11
N PHE A 59 -8.31 -4.66 31.42
CA PHE A 59 -8.43 -4.77 29.96
C PHE A 59 -7.10 -4.48 29.27
N ASN A 60 -6.74 -5.32 28.29
CA ASN A 60 -5.48 -5.18 27.57
C ASN A 60 -5.29 -3.80 26.94
N THR A 61 -6.35 -3.22 26.38
CA THR A 61 -6.30 -1.88 25.75
C THR A 61 -5.96 -0.78 26.77
N GLU A 62 -6.48 -0.87 27.99
CA GLU A 62 -6.18 0.08 29.06
C GLU A 62 -4.72 -0.06 29.52
N ALA A 63 -4.26 -1.29 29.74
CA ALA A 63 -2.88 -1.58 30.15
C ALA A 63 -1.87 -1.10 29.10
N LEU A 64 -2.11 -1.38 27.82
CA LEU A 64 -1.28 -0.91 26.72
C LEU A 64 -1.33 0.61 26.56
N GLY A 65 -2.52 1.22 26.72
CA GLY A 65 -2.69 2.66 26.65
C GLY A 65 -1.82 3.38 27.69
N LEU A 66 -1.85 2.94 28.95
CA LEU A 66 -1.02 3.50 30.00
C LEU A 66 0.47 3.43 29.66
N LEU A 67 0.94 2.28 29.16
CA LEU A 67 2.34 2.11 28.80
C LEU A 67 2.76 2.99 27.61
N LEU A 68 1.90 3.07 26.60
CA LEU A 68 2.15 3.77 25.35
C LEU A 68 2.17 5.30 25.54
N TYR A 69 1.24 5.82 26.35
CA TYR A 69 1.11 7.26 26.60
C TYR A 69 1.99 7.78 27.74
N ASP A 70 2.42 6.93 28.67
CA ASP A 70 3.28 7.34 29.78
C ASP A 70 4.77 7.10 29.45
N ARG A 71 5.16 5.83 29.22
CA ARG A 71 6.58 5.45 29.07
C ARG A 71 7.09 5.55 27.64
N TYR A 72 6.26 5.23 26.66
CA TYR A 72 6.65 5.15 25.24
C TYR A 72 6.07 6.27 24.38
N PHE A 73 5.68 7.39 24.99
CA PHE A 73 5.04 8.51 24.30
C PHE A 73 5.84 9.00 23.09
N LEU A 74 7.16 9.12 23.22
CA LEU A 74 8.02 9.58 22.12
C LEU A 74 8.01 8.61 20.93
N LEU A 75 8.09 7.30 21.17
CA LEU A 75 8.04 6.29 20.10
C LEU A 75 6.68 6.29 19.40
N PHE A 76 5.60 6.45 20.17
CA PHE A 76 4.26 6.59 19.61
C PHE A 76 4.14 7.84 18.73
N GLN A 77 4.67 8.98 19.17
CA GLN A 77 4.68 10.21 18.40
C GLN A 77 5.50 10.07 17.10
N LEU A 78 6.66 9.41 17.16
CA LEU A 78 7.48 9.13 15.97
C LEU A 78 6.75 8.22 14.97
N ALA A 79 6.04 7.20 15.44
CA ALA A 79 5.19 6.37 14.58
C ALA A 79 4.10 7.22 13.88
N GLY A 80 3.51 8.19 14.60
CA GLY A 80 2.57 9.16 14.03
C GLY A 80 3.19 10.00 12.91
N LEU A 81 4.43 10.47 13.08
CA LEU A 81 5.16 11.19 12.02
C LEU A 81 5.45 10.30 10.81
N ILE A 82 5.81 9.03 11.02
CA ILE A 82 6.01 8.06 9.94
C ILE A 82 4.72 7.88 9.14
N LEU A 83 3.57 7.73 9.81
CA LEU A 83 2.26 7.62 9.14
C LEU A 83 1.90 8.87 8.35
N LEU A 84 2.19 10.05 8.91
CA LEU A 84 1.99 11.32 8.19
C LEU A 84 2.83 11.36 6.91
N VAL A 85 4.13 11.04 7.01
CA VAL A 85 5.04 11.00 5.86
C VAL A 85 4.59 9.96 4.84
N ALA A 86 4.12 8.78 5.28
CA ALA A 86 3.61 7.75 4.39
C ALA A 86 2.39 8.24 3.57
N MET A 87 1.44 8.94 4.21
CA MET A 87 0.29 9.53 3.51
C MET A 87 0.72 10.60 2.51
N ILE A 88 1.63 11.51 2.90
CA ILE A 88 2.16 12.54 2.01
C ILE A 88 2.89 11.89 0.83
N GLY A 89 3.72 10.89 1.09
CA GLY A 89 4.45 10.15 0.07
C GLY A 89 3.52 9.47 -0.92
N ALA A 90 2.49 8.77 -0.45
CA ALA A 90 1.50 8.14 -1.32
C ALA A 90 0.77 9.15 -2.22
N ILE A 91 0.37 10.30 -1.67
CA ILE A 91 -0.30 11.37 -2.45
C ILE A 91 0.67 11.94 -3.48
N VAL A 92 1.87 12.35 -3.09
CA VAL A 92 2.84 12.99 -4.01
C VAL A 92 3.27 12.03 -5.12
N LEU A 93 3.43 10.74 -4.82
CA LEU A 93 3.80 9.72 -5.82
C LEU A 93 2.67 9.43 -6.82
N THR A 94 1.41 9.57 -6.41
CA THR A 94 0.25 9.24 -7.26
C THR A 94 -0.45 10.45 -7.88
N LEU A 95 -0.20 11.66 -7.36
CA LEU A 95 -0.81 12.90 -7.83
C LEU A 95 -0.32 13.25 -9.23
N ARG A 96 -1.09 12.82 -10.23
CA ARG A 96 -0.80 13.10 -11.64
C ARG A 96 -1.61 14.29 -12.14
N HIS A 97 -0.95 15.41 -12.41
CA HIS A 97 -1.56 16.51 -13.15
C HIS A 97 -1.63 16.17 -14.64
N ARG A 98 -2.85 16.04 -15.18
CA ARG A 98 -3.08 15.89 -16.62
C ARG A 98 -3.29 17.26 -17.25
N LYS A 99 -2.35 17.72 -18.08
CA LYS A 99 -2.43 19.01 -18.77
C LYS A 99 -3.32 18.96 -20.02
N ASP A 100 -3.44 17.80 -20.65
CA ASP A 100 -4.14 17.62 -21.92
C ASP A 100 -5.62 17.22 -21.75
N VAL A 101 -6.25 17.63 -20.65
CA VAL A 101 -7.68 17.36 -20.43
C VAL A 101 -8.48 18.39 -21.22
N LYS A 102 -9.15 17.93 -22.28
CA LYS A 102 -10.14 18.74 -22.99
C LYS A 102 -11.26 19.09 -22.01
N ARG A 103 -11.31 20.35 -21.58
CA ARG A 103 -12.40 20.87 -20.74
C ARG A 103 -13.51 21.37 -21.67
N GLN A 104 -14.74 21.04 -21.32
CA GLN A 104 -15.91 21.55 -22.02
C GLN A 104 -16.10 23.02 -21.67
N ASP A 105 -16.26 23.86 -22.67
CA ASP A 105 -16.81 25.20 -22.51
C ASP A 105 -18.32 25.11 -22.76
N VAL A 106 -19.10 25.17 -21.69
CA VAL A 106 -20.56 25.01 -21.73
C VAL A 106 -21.19 26.18 -22.49
N VAL A 107 -20.65 27.40 -22.35
CA VAL A 107 -21.20 28.60 -22.99
C VAL A 107 -20.92 28.57 -24.49
N ALA A 108 -19.68 28.23 -24.88
CA ALA A 108 -19.33 28.08 -26.29
C ALA A 108 -20.12 26.96 -26.99
N GLN A 109 -20.53 25.93 -26.25
CA GLN A 109 -21.38 24.86 -26.80
C GLN A 109 -22.86 25.23 -26.89
N MET A 110 -23.41 25.93 -25.89
CA MET A 110 -24.81 26.37 -25.92
C MET A 110 -25.05 27.44 -26.98
N MET A 111 -24.10 28.36 -27.16
CA MET A 111 -24.20 29.47 -28.13
C MET A 111 -23.71 29.07 -29.53
N ARG A 112 -23.57 27.77 -29.82
CA ARG A 112 -23.11 27.30 -31.11
C ARG A 112 -24.21 27.47 -32.15
N ASP A 113 -23.90 28.18 -33.22
CA ASP A 113 -24.84 28.43 -34.32
C ASP A 113 -25.25 27.11 -35.02
N PRO A 114 -26.54 26.73 -34.99
CA PRO A 114 -27.04 25.51 -35.61
C PRO A 114 -26.74 25.42 -37.11
N ALA A 115 -26.75 26.56 -37.81
CA ALA A 115 -26.56 26.61 -39.27
C ALA A 115 -25.13 26.25 -39.72
N LYS A 116 -24.13 26.47 -38.84
CA LYS A 116 -22.73 26.04 -39.08
C LYS A 116 -22.42 24.66 -38.50
N ALA A 117 -23.27 24.19 -37.61
CA ALA A 117 -23.07 22.97 -36.84
C ALA A 117 -23.61 21.73 -37.53
N MET A 118 -24.66 21.86 -38.35
CA MET A 118 -25.40 20.76 -38.95
C MET A 118 -25.77 21.13 -40.39
N GLU A 119 -25.46 20.25 -41.35
CA GLU A 119 -25.91 20.37 -42.73
C GLU A 119 -27.03 19.35 -42.95
N LEU A 120 -28.27 19.81 -43.09
CA LEU A 120 -29.41 18.96 -43.40
C LEU A 120 -29.41 18.68 -44.90
N ARG A 121 -28.88 17.51 -45.29
CA ARG A 121 -28.98 17.02 -46.67
C ARG A 121 -30.16 16.06 -46.78
N ASP A 122 -31.10 16.42 -47.64
CA ASP A 122 -32.25 15.60 -47.96
C ASP A 122 -31.88 14.64 -49.10
N VAL A 123 -31.47 13.43 -48.74
CA VAL A 123 -31.08 12.37 -49.68
C VAL A 123 -32.27 11.48 -49.98
N LYS A 124 -32.55 11.26 -51.28
CA LYS A 124 -33.61 10.34 -51.70
C LYS A 124 -33.26 8.90 -51.34
N SER A 125 -34.27 8.17 -50.84
CA SER A 125 -34.14 6.78 -50.41
C SER A 125 -33.47 5.90 -51.47
N GLY A 126 -32.42 5.19 -51.07
CA GLY A 126 -31.63 4.31 -51.94
C GLY A 126 -30.36 4.93 -52.54
N GLN A 127 -30.10 6.22 -52.35
CA GLN A 127 -28.81 6.82 -52.64
C GLN A 127 -28.08 7.10 -51.33
N GLY A 128 -27.03 6.31 -51.06
CA GLY A 128 -26.10 6.61 -49.97
C GLY A 128 -25.36 7.93 -50.23
N LEU A 129 -24.92 8.56 -49.15
CA LEU A 129 -24.14 9.81 -49.18
C LEU A 129 -22.90 9.74 -50.06
#